data_AF-A0A0G1ITQ1-F1
#
_entry.id   AF-A0A0G1ITQ1-F1
#
_cell.length_a   1.000
_cell.length_b   1.000
_cell.length_c   1.000
_cell.angle_alpha   90.00
_cell.angle_beta   90.00
_cell.angle_gamma   90.00
#
_symmetry.space_group_name_H-M   'P 1'
#
loop_
_entity.id
_entity.type
_entity.pdbx_description
1 polymer ?
#
loop_
_entity_poly.entity_id
_entity_poly.type
_entity_poly.pdbx_seq_one_letter_code
_entity_poly.pdbx_strand_id
1 'polypeptide(L)'
;MSKTFKKVISVTTSATTILWLSGIAALAPLAAMAATINEGDTIRVANTFDVYIAKYVGAKKFKRLILSPSVFNSYGHLSWSAIKTVTQAEMDAFTTSTLVRAVGDPKVYSLVPTPNSDSGSKQWVNMTAEAFTAAGYDWDSVYEINTVDRDTYTAGADITGGTSASPSTSPSTSTAAGAVTVALASDTPAAGVAVAKAARVPFTKIALTAGASDVSITAITAQRTGLAADAALSSVALIDNATNLQVGLNQTLNASHQVVVRETITIPANTTKYYTLAANMPAVSGTSYAGQVASLALVAVETIATVSGTLPITGNGQTINESLSIGTFSGTAGSLNVSTTTKAVGTTNFNFSGLKLTAGSVEDVTIYSIRFNQSGSAAASDLANVVVSDGTTKYATTVSSDGKYYTASFGTAGLLIGKGLSKEFTVNGDVVGGSARTIKFDIYRATDIVVKGTARLPLVPVLCALTRARPGPRPPTLPKARRELSWARLILWFRAKRLM
;
A
#
# COMPACT_ATOMS: atom_id res chain seq x y z
N MET A 1 -22.77 26.60 71.12
CA MET A 1 -21.57 25.97 70.52
C MET A 1 -22.01 25.20 69.27
N SER A 2 -22.32 25.90 68.18
CA SER A 2 -21.46 26.51 67.15
C SER A 2 -21.00 25.50 66.07
N LYS A 3 -21.33 25.86 64.83
CA LYS A 3 -21.40 25.07 63.59
C LYS A 3 -20.02 24.73 62.98
N THR A 4 -19.03 24.35 63.79
CA THR A 4 -17.62 24.28 63.36
C THR A 4 -16.97 22.90 63.41
N PHE A 5 -17.75 21.81 63.52
CA PHE A 5 -17.15 20.46 63.55
C PHE A 5 -17.74 19.41 62.59
N LYS A 6 -18.59 19.82 61.63
CA LYS A 6 -19.03 18.98 60.50
C LYS A 6 -18.58 19.51 59.13
N LYS A 7 -17.56 20.38 59.10
CA LYS A 7 -17.02 21.03 57.90
C LYS A 7 -15.53 20.75 57.65
N VAL A 8 -14.98 19.67 58.20
CA VAL A 8 -13.54 19.32 58.11
C VAL A 8 -13.27 18.01 57.35
N ILE A 9 -14.28 17.33 56.78
CA ILE A 9 -14.06 16.16 55.89
C ILE A 9 -14.63 16.39 54.46
N SER A 10 -14.89 17.64 54.09
CA SER A 10 -15.42 17.99 52.74
C SER A 10 -14.72 19.20 52.09
N VAL A 11 -13.51 19.56 52.53
CA VAL A 11 -12.71 20.67 51.96
C VAL A 11 -11.26 20.23 51.68
N THR A 12 -11.08 18.99 51.22
CA THR A 12 -9.82 18.52 50.61
C THR A 12 -10.03 17.89 49.23
N THR A 13 -11.23 18.02 48.67
CA THR A 13 -11.60 17.44 47.36
C THR A 13 -12.36 18.43 46.48
N SER A 14 -11.99 19.73 46.43
CA SER A 14 -12.61 20.69 45.50
C SER A 14 -11.78 21.94 45.16
N ALA A 15 -10.49 22.00 45.48
CA ALA A 15 -9.65 23.17 45.15
C ALA A 15 -8.26 22.74 44.66
N THR A 16 -8.23 22.23 43.43
CA THR A 16 -7.14 22.36 42.42
C THR A 16 -7.54 21.73 41.07
N THR A 17 -8.78 21.27 40.93
CA THR A 17 -9.48 21.00 39.65
C THR A 17 -9.83 22.27 38.85
N ILE A 18 -8.96 23.29 38.88
CA ILE A 18 -8.96 24.43 37.94
C ILE A 18 -7.50 24.68 37.53
N LEU A 19 -6.91 23.68 36.87
CA LEU A 19 -5.75 23.87 36.00
C LEU A 19 -5.73 22.82 34.89
N TRP A 20 -6.91 22.56 34.30
CA TRP A 20 -7.06 21.69 33.11
C TRP A 20 -7.89 22.34 31.99
N LEU A 21 -8.10 23.66 32.05
CA LEU A 21 -8.82 24.42 31.01
C LEU A 21 -8.10 25.67 30.49
N SER A 22 -6.89 25.96 30.96
CA SER A 22 -5.99 26.91 30.30
C SER A 22 -4.93 26.13 29.52
N GLY A 23 -5.19 25.92 28.24
CA GLY A 23 -4.19 25.46 27.30
C GLY A 23 -3.06 26.47 27.18
N ILE A 24 -2.00 26.24 27.95
CA ILE A 24 -0.57 26.38 27.63
C ILE A 24 0.06 25.39 28.62
N ALA A 25 0.16 24.12 28.23
CA ALA A 25 1.11 23.25 28.88
C ALA A 25 2.49 23.76 28.46
N ALA A 26 3.23 24.31 29.41
CA ALA A 26 4.67 24.43 29.26
C ALA A 26 5.18 23.06 28.83
N LEU A 27 5.62 22.96 27.58
CA LEU A 27 6.32 21.80 27.03
C LEU A 27 7.72 21.79 27.65
N ALA A 28 7.79 21.59 28.96
CA ALA A 28 9.01 21.09 29.56
C ALA A 28 9.14 19.65 29.04
N PRO A 29 10.22 19.29 28.32
CA PRO A 29 10.49 17.90 28.07
C PRO A 29 10.65 17.27 29.45
N LEU A 30 9.64 16.52 29.90
CA LEU A 30 9.89 15.42 30.80
C LEU A 30 10.88 14.57 30.04
N ALA A 31 12.16 14.74 30.36
CA ALA A 31 13.16 13.74 30.07
C ALA A 31 12.59 12.46 30.66
N ALA A 32 11.98 11.64 29.80
CA ALA A 32 11.73 10.26 30.13
C ALA A 32 13.11 9.75 30.52
N MET A 33 13.29 9.45 31.80
CA MET A 33 14.48 8.76 32.27
C MET A 33 14.60 7.54 31.36
N ALA A 34 15.69 7.46 30.60
CA ALA A 34 15.87 6.37 29.65
C ALA A 34 15.66 5.07 30.42
N ALA A 35 14.70 4.26 29.97
CA ALA A 35 14.47 2.98 30.59
C ALA A 35 15.77 2.17 30.39
N THR A 36 16.44 1.79 31.48
CA THR A 36 17.56 0.87 31.37
C THR A 36 17.03 -0.46 30.85
N ILE A 37 17.27 -0.71 29.57
CA ILE A 37 17.01 -1.99 28.91
C ILE A 37 18.23 -2.85 29.16
N ASN A 38 18.04 -3.98 29.83
CA ASN A 38 19.03 -5.00 30.09
C ASN A 38 18.88 -6.13 29.08
N GLU A 39 19.89 -6.98 29.00
CA GLU A 39 19.82 -8.21 28.21
C GLU A 39 18.67 -9.11 28.71
N GLY A 40 17.90 -9.67 27.78
CA GLY A 40 16.75 -10.52 28.07
C GLY A 40 15.45 -9.76 28.37
N ASP A 41 15.48 -8.43 28.49
CA ASP A 41 14.26 -7.67 28.71
C ASP A 41 13.30 -7.76 27.52
N THR A 42 12.01 -7.91 27.84
CA THR A 42 10.93 -7.71 26.88
C THR A 42 10.53 -6.24 26.85
N ILE A 43 10.54 -5.65 25.67
CA ILE A 43 10.26 -4.22 25.43
C ILE A 43 9.15 -4.04 24.39
N ARG A 44 8.38 -2.97 24.52
CA ARG A 44 7.39 -2.53 23.51
C ARG A 44 7.30 -1.02 23.46
N VAL A 45 6.83 -0.49 22.33
CA VAL A 45 6.48 0.93 22.22
C VAL A 45 5.04 1.13 22.70
N ALA A 46 4.75 2.28 23.30
CA ALA A 46 3.39 2.58 23.74
C ALA A 46 2.40 2.53 22.56
N ASN A 47 1.22 1.94 22.78
CA ASN A 47 0.16 1.77 21.78
C ASN A 47 0.52 0.86 20.58
N THR A 48 1.57 0.06 20.67
CA THR A 48 1.85 -1.04 19.72
C THR A 48 1.53 -2.40 20.34
N PHE A 49 1.21 -3.38 19.48
CA PHE A 49 0.96 -4.76 19.92
C PHE A 49 2.23 -5.63 19.91
N ASP A 50 3.22 -5.26 19.09
CA ASP A 50 4.47 -6.00 18.96
C ASP A 50 5.32 -5.93 20.23
N VAL A 51 5.80 -7.09 20.68
CA VAL A 51 6.72 -7.24 21.80
C VAL A 51 8.05 -7.77 21.29
N TYR A 52 9.15 -7.15 21.71
CA TYR A 52 10.49 -7.54 21.33
C TYR A 52 11.29 -8.01 22.54
N ILE A 53 12.24 -8.92 22.33
CA ILE A 53 13.23 -9.32 23.35
C ILE A 53 14.61 -8.79 23.01
N ALA A 54 15.25 -8.12 23.97
CA ALA A 54 16.56 -7.51 23.83
C ALA A 54 17.70 -8.53 24.05
N LYS A 55 18.78 -8.41 23.26
CA LYS A 55 20.02 -9.20 23.40
C LYS A 55 21.24 -8.29 23.27
N TYR A 56 22.27 -8.55 24.06
CA TYR A 56 23.55 -7.86 23.98
C TYR A 56 24.66 -8.84 23.61
N VAL A 57 25.55 -8.42 22.71
CA VAL A 57 26.77 -9.16 22.41
C VAL A 57 27.92 -8.17 22.33
N GLY A 58 28.70 -8.08 23.41
CA GLY A 58 29.68 -7.02 23.58
C GLY A 58 29.03 -5.64 23.52
N ALA A 59 29.45 -4.81 22.55
CA ALA A 59 28.86 -3.49 22.31
C ALA A 59 27.62 -3.51 21.40
N LYS A 60 27.31 -4.63 20.76
CA LYS A 60 26.17 -4.75 19.82
C LYS A 60 24.86 -4.97 20.58
N LYS A 61 23.79 -4.34 20.10
CA LYS A 61 22.44 -4.44 20.67
C LYS A 61 21.46 -4.93 19.62
N PHE A 62 20.77 -6.03 19.92
CA PHE A 62 19.80 -6.65 19.04
C PHE A 62 18.42 -6.75 19.70
N LYS A 63 17.37 -6.70 18.88
CA LYS A 63 15.99 -7.01 19.29
C LYS A 63 15.38 -8.03 18.36
N ARG A 64 14.55 -8.93 18.88
CA ARG A 64 13.77 -9.88 18.07
C ARG A 64 12.30 -9.79 18.40
N LEU A 65 11.45 -9.82 17.39
CA LEU A 65 9.99 -9.88 17.55
C LEU A 65 9.58 -11.23 18.17
N ILE A 66 8.71 -11.18 19.19
CA ILE A 66 7.95 -12.32 19.68
C ILE A 66 6.61 -12.32 18.93
N LEU A 67 6.42 -13.30 18.03
CA LEU A 67 5.39 -13.25 17.00
C LEU A 67 3.96 -13.18 17.52
N SER A 68 3.64 -13.87 18.62
CA SER A 68 2.27 -13.99 19.12
C SER A 68 2.22 -14.23 20.62
N PRO A 69 1.05 -14.01 21.26
CA PRO A 69 0.87 -14.35 22.68
C PRO A 69 1.11 -15.83 22.99
N SER A 70 0.82 -16.74 22.04
CA SER A 70 1.09 -18.17 22.19
C SER A 70 2.59 -18.44 22.28
N VAL A 71 3.37 -17.81 21.39
CA VAL A 71 4.83 -17.89 21.43
C VAL A 71 5.37 -17.29 22.72
N PHE A 72 4.87 -16.12 23.15
CA PHE A 72 5.27 -15.50 24.42
C PHE A 72 5.05 -16.44 25.61
N ASN A 73 3.87 -17.03 25.73
CA ASN A 73 3.51 -17.94 26.82
C ASN A 73 4.26 -19.28 26.78
N SER A 74 4.83 -19.66 25.62
CA SER A 74 5.66 -20.87 25.51
C SER A 74 7.00 -20.74 26.24
N TYR A 75 7.45 -19.50 26.51
CA TYR A 75 8.65 -19.25 27.31
C TYR A 75 8.27 -19.10 28.78
N GLY A 76 8.44 -20.17 29.57
CA GLY A 76 8.03 -20.21 30.99
C GLY A 76 8.73 -19.19 31.91
N HIS A 77 9.77 -18.51 31.43
CA HIS A 77 10.48 -17.45 32.16
C HIS A 77 10.04 -16.03 31.77
N LEU A 78 9.23 -15.87 30.71
CA LEU A 78 8.72 -14.55 30.31
C LEU A 78 7.42 -14.24 31.06
N SER A 79 7.22 -12.96 31.38
CA SER A 79 6.01 -12.48 32.05
C SER A 79 5.47 -11.23 31.37
N TRP A 80 4.16 -11.20 31.09
CA TRP A 80 3.48 -10.03 30.52
C TRP A 80 3.62 -8.78 31.38
N SER A 81 3.74 -8.93 32.70
CA SER A 81 3.95 -7.81 33.63
C SER A 81 5.37 -7.25 33.59
N ALA A 82 6.33 -8.00 33.04
CA ALA A 82 7.73 -7.59 32.91
C ALA A 82 8.02 -6.82 31.61
N ILE A 83 7.02 -6.65 30.72
CA ILE A 83 7.19 -5.92 29.47
C ILE A 83 7.40 -4.43 29.77
N LYS A 84 8.61 -3.94 29.53
CA LYS A 84 8.96 -2.52 29.66
C LYS A 84 8.39 -1.74 28.49
N THR A 85 7.71 -0.64 28.79
CA THR A 85 7.29 0.30 27.74
C THR A 85 8.40 1.32 27.53
N VAL A 86 8.90 1.40 26.29
CA VAL A 86 10.03 2.24 25.90
C VAL A 86 9.59 3.23 24.82
N THR A 87 10.38 4.28 24.63
CA THR A 87 10.20 5.22 23.52
C THR A 87 10.65 4.61 22.20
N GLN A 88 10.21 5.17 21.07
CA GLN A 88 10.64 4.72 19.74
C GLN A 88 12.16 4.87 19.56
N ALA A 89 12.76 5.95 20.08
CA ALA A 89 14.20 6.19 19.99
C ALA A 89 15.01 5.11 20.74
N GLU A 90 14.56 4.68 21.92
CA GLU A 90 15.20 3.59 22.66
C GLU A 90 15.04 2.25 21.95
N MET A 91 13.88 2.00 21.35
CA MET A 91 13.62 0.82 20.54
C MET A 91 14.53 0.78 19.30
N ASP A 92 14.76 1.90 18.63
CA ASP A 92 15.58 2.01 17.41
C ASP A 92 17.09 1.96 17.68
N ALA A 93 17.52 2.09 18.95
CA ALA A 93 18.89 1.83 19.36
C ALA A 93 19.30 0.35 19.27
N PHE A 94 18.34 -0.55 19.05
CA PHE A 94 18.54 -1.98 18.85
C PHE A 94 18.34 -2.37 17.40
N THR A 95 19.29 -3.10 16.84
CA THR A 95 19.18 -3.67 15.50
C THR A 95 18.19 -4.83 15.53
N THR A 96 17.17 -4.82 14.67
CA THR A 96 16.24 -5.96 14.58
C THR A 96 16.95 -7.17 14.00
N SER A 97 17.00 -8.27 14.75
CA SER A 97 17.45 -9.56 14.27
C SER A 97 16.26 -10.39 13.80
N THR A 98 16.41 -10.97 12.61
CA THR A 98 15.53 -12.01 12.08
C THR A 98 16.13 -13.40 12.18
N LEU A 99 17.39 -13.53 12.61
CA LEU A 99 18.10 -14.80 12.61
C LEU A 99 17.89 -15.55 13.93
N VAL A 100 17.51 -16.82 13.82
CA VAL A 100 17.23 -17.67 14.97
C VAL A 100 17.79 -19.07 14.79
N ARG A 101 18.07 -19.76 15.89
CA ARG A 101 18.37 -21.19 15.95
C ARG A 101 17.50 -21.81 17.03
N ALA A 102 16.82 -22.91 16.75
CA ALA A 102 16.06 -23.57 17.80
C ALA A 102 16.98 -24.41 18.70
N VAL A 103 16.67 -24.51 19.99
CA VAL A 103 17.40 -25.38 20.92
C VAL A 103 17.42 -26.81 20.37
N GLY A 104 18.61 -27.38 20.21
CA GLY A 104 18.80 -28.73 19.66
C GLY A 104 18.71 -28.85 18.13
N ASP A 105 18.46 -27.74 17.42
CA ASP A 105 18.49 -27.69 15.95
C ASP A 105 19.79 -27.01 15.49
N PRO A 106 20.67 -27.67 14.72
CA PRO A 106 21.89 -27.02 14.22
C PRO A 106 21.59 -25.93 13.16
N LYS A 107 20.37 -25.88 12.62
CA LYS A 107 20.02 -24.95 11.54
C LYS A 107 19.73 -23.55 12.05
N VAL A 108 20.33 -22.56 11.39
CA VAL A 108 19.97 -21.14 11.55
C VAL A 108 18.88 -20.80 10.54
N TYR A 109 17.80 -20.20 10.99
CA TYR A 109 16.71 -19.73 10.15
C TYR A 109 16.65 -18.20 10.13
N SER A 110 16.26 -17.63 9.00
CA SER A 110 15.78 -16.25 8.94
C SER A 110 14.26 -16.24 9.03
N LEU A 111 13.73 -15.45 9.97
CA LEU A 111 12.30 -15.30 10.21
C LEU A 111 11.74 -14.11 9.43
N VAL A 112 10.64 -14.35 8.73
CA VAL A 112 9.90 -13.34 7.98
C VAL A 112 8.49 -13.27 8.56
N PRO A 113 8.25 -12.43 9.58
CA PRO A 113 6.90 -12.23 10.12
C PRO A 113 6.01 -11.49 9.11
N THR A 114 4.75 -11.89 9.01
CA THR A 114 3.74 -11.18 8.22
C THR A 114 3.34 -9.91 8.97
N PRO A 115 3.42 -8.70 8.38
CA PRO A 115 3.11 -7.46 9.08
C PRO A 115 1.70 -7.44 9.69
N ASN A 116 1.58 -7.00 10.94
CA ASN A 116 0.31 -6.94 11.70
C ASN A 116 -0.43 -8.29 11.78
N SER A 117 0.31 -9.40 11.84
CA SER A 117 -0.24 -10.74 11.91
C SER A 117 0.61 -11.64 12.82
N ASP A 118 -0.04 -12.59 13.48
CA ASP A 118 0.58 -13.61 14.34
C ASP A 118 1.14 -14.80 13.51
N SER A 119 1.50 -14.56 12.24
CA SER A 119 1.96 -15.58 11.30
C SER A 119 3.24 -15.15 10.58
N GLY A 120 3.98 -16.09 10.03
CA GLY A 120 5.17 -15.81 9.25
C GLY A 120 5.76 -17.05 8.60
N SER A 121 6.90 -16.88 7.94
CA SER A 121 7.71 -17.97 7.43
C SER A 121 9.12 -18.00 8.02
N LYS A 122 9.74 -19.20 8.06
CA LYS A 122 11.14 -19.42 8.42
C LYS A 122 11.88 -19.98 7.22
N GLN A 123 13.04 -19.43 6.93
CA GLN A 123 13.87 -19.87 5.81
C GLN A 123 15.18 -20.40 6.35
N TRP A 124 15.56 -21.64 6.05
CA TRP A 124 16.83 -22.16 6.52
C TRP A 124 17.97 -21.44 5.79
N VAL A 125 18.88 -20.82 6.54
CA VAL A 125 20.13 -20.26 6.01
C VAL A 125 21.08 -21.41 5.72
N ASN A 126 20.84 -22.07 4.59
CA ASN A 126 21.52 -23.28 4.13
C ASN A 126 22.80 -22.90 3.37
N MET A 127 23.80 -22.46 4.12
CA MET A 127 25.11 -22.10 3.59
C MET A 127 26.20 -22.43 4.61
N THR A 128 27.46 -22.44 4.15
CA THR A 128 28.60 -22.63 5.05
C THR A 128 28.81 -21.41 5.94
N ALA A 129 29.59 -21.55 7.02
CA ALA A 129 29.82 -20.45 7.95
C ALA A 129 30.59 -19.28 7.32
N GLU A 130 31.44 -19.60 6.33
CA GLU A 130 32.16 -18.63 5.52
C GLU A 130 31.20 -17.86 4.62
N ALA A 131 30.28 -18.57 3.93
CA ALA A 131 29.27 -17.96 3.08
C ALA A 131 28.28 -17.11 3.89
N PHE A 132 27.97 -17.51 5.13
CA PHE A 132 27.14 -16.75 6.04
C PHE A 132 27.75 -15.38 6.36
N THR A 133 29.02 -15.37 6.75
CA THR A 133 29.76 -14.12 7.02
C THR A 133 29.95 -13.29 5.75
N ALA A 134 30.24 -13.93 4.61
CA ALA A 134 30.41 -13.26 3.32
C ALA A 134 29.12 -12.62 2.79
N ALA A 135 27.97 -13.22 3.11
CA ALA A 135 26.64 -12.65 2.83
C ALA A 135 26.29 -11.48 3.75
N GLY A 136 27.18 -11.09 4.67
CA GLY A 136 26.99 -9.99 5.60
C GLY A 136 26.10 -10.33 6.80
N TYR A 137 25.79 -11.61 7.02
CA TYR A 137 25.10 -12.02 8.23
C TYR A 137 26.02 -11.96 9.45
N ASP A 138 25.45 -11.52 10.57
CA ASP A 138 26.16 -11.40 11.83
C ASP A 138 25.80 -12.55 12.76
N TRP A 139 26.78 -13.40 13.09
CA TRP A 139 26.59 -14.51 14.03
C TRP A 139 26.12 -14.03 15.41
N ASP A 140 26.50 -12.82 15.82
CA ASP A 140 26.08 -12.23 17.09
C ASP A 140 24.59 -11.91 17.12
N SER A 141 23.97 -11.72 15.95
CA SER A 141 22.54 -11.42 15.83
C SER A 141 21.65 -12.65 16.01
N VAL A 142 22.18 -13.87 15.93
CA VAL A 142 21.37 -15.10 16.00
C VAL A 142 20.81 -15.29 17.41
N TYR A 143 19.48 -15.43 17.53
CA TYR A 143 18.81 -15.77 18.78
C TYR A 143 18.63 -17.28 18.93
N GLU A 144 18.84 -17.81 20.12
CA GLU A 144 18.39 -19.15 20.43
C GLU A 144 16.91 -19.11 20.87
N ILE A 145 16.06 -19.94 20.25
CA ILE A 145 14.61 -19.98 20.47
C ILE A 145 14.13 -21.40 20.80
N ASN A 146 12.93 -21.53 21.38
CA ASN A 146 12.34 -22.86 21.57
C ASN A 146 11.71 -23.38 20.25
N THR A 147 11.33 -24.65 20.24
CA THR A 147 10.71 -25.30 19.07
C THR A 147 9.34 -24.75 18.73
N VAL A 148 8.55 -24.31 19.73
CA VAL A 148 7.20 -23.73 19.52
C VAL A 148 7.28 -22.43 18.74
N ASP A 149 8.21 -21.54 19.10
CA ASP A 149 8.49 -20.29 18.39
C ASP A 149 8.87 -20.59 16.94
N ARG A 150 9.85 -21.49 16.72
CA ARG A 150 10.26 -21.93 15.38
C ARG A 150 9.09 -22.48 14.57
N ASP A 151 8.27 -23.36 15.14
CA ASP A 151 7.23 -24.10 14.42
C ASP A 151 5.94 -23.32 14.22
N THR A 152 5.79 -22.17 14.88
CA THR A 152 4.75 -21.18 14.56
C THR A 152 4.99 -20.58 13.16
N TYR A 153 6.23 -20.52 12.70
CA TYR A 153 6.57 -20.09 11.35
C TYR A 153 6.46 -21.25 10.36
N THR A 154 5.74 -20.99 9.26
CA THR A 154 5.65 -21.90 8.11
C THR A 154 7.01 -22.02 7.41
N ALA A 155 7.34 -23.19 6.85
CA ALA A 155 8.60 -23.34 6.12
C ALA A 155 8.56 -22.52 4.82
N GLY A 156 9.50 -21.59 4.66
CA GLY A 156 9.81 -20.90 3.42
C GLY A 156 10.97 -21.58 2.69
N ALA A 157 11.31 -21.07 1.50
CA ALA A 157 12.46 -21.57 0.76
C ALA A 157 13.77 -21.29 1.48
N ASP A 158 14.71 -22.23 1.43
CA ASP A 158 16.06 -22.08 1.99
C ASP A 158 16.82 -20.90 1.34
N ILE A 159 17.67 -20.26 2.12
CA ILE A 159 18.61 -19.23 1.68
C ILE A 159 19.97 -19.91 1.48
N THR A 160 20.38 -20.12 0.23
CA THR A 160 21.68 -20.73 -0.12
C THR A 160 22.66 -19.67 -0.61
N GLY A 161 23.87 -19.63 -0.03
CA GLY A 161 24.90 -18.64 -0.37
C GLY A 161 25.48 -18.88 -1.76
N GLY A 162 25.44 -17.87 -2.63
CA GLY A 162 25.99 -17.97 -3.98
C GLY A 162 27.52 -17.87 -3.99
N THR A 163 28.21 -19.00 -4.16
CA THR A 163 29.52 -19.06 -4.85
C THR A 163 29.69 -20.45 -5.46
N SER A 164 30.03 -20.49 -6.75
CA SER A 164 30.11 -21.70 -7.60
C SER A 164 31.46 -22.43 -7.47
N ALA A 165 31.45 -23.77 -7.35
CA ALA A 165 32.30 -24.70 -8.11
C ALA A 165 32.04 -26.21 -7.84
N SER A 166 31.87 -26.96 -8.94
CA SER A 166 32.03 -28.42 -9.17
C SER A 166 30.84 -29.40 -9.00
N PRO A 167 30.73 -30.43 -9.87
CA PRO A 167 29.46 -30.96 -10.35
C PRO A 167 28.95 -32.14 -9.52
N SER A 168 27.63 -32.21 -9.39
CA SER A 168 26.94 -33.44 -9.02
C SER A 168 25.75 -33.60 -9.95
N THR A 169 25.82 -34.65 -10.78
CA THR A 169 24.76 -35.08 -11.68
C THR A 169 23.65 -35.75 -10.87
N SER A 170 22.59 -35.00 -10.59
CA SER A 170 21.27 -35.59 -10.35
C SER A 170 20.21 -34.57 -10.77
N PRO A 171 19.24 -34.92 -11.65
CA PRO A 171 18.30 -33.97 -12.18
C PRO A 171 17.22 -33.72 -11.14
N SER A 172 17.34 -32.64 -10.38
CA SER A 172 16.15 -31.98 -9.84
C SER A 172 15.72 -30.96 -10.89
N THR A 173 14.52 -31.13 -11.43
CA THR A 173 13.87 -30.15 -12.29
C THR A 173 13.48 -28.93 -11.44
N SER A 174 14.49 -28.14 -11.06
CA SER A 174 14.30 -26.75 -10.69
C SER A 174 13.98 -26.01 -11.99
N THR A 175 12.72 -25.65 -12.18
CA THR A 175 12.33 -24.69 -13.22
C THR A 175 13.24 -23.49 -13.06
N ALA A 176 14.11 -23.25 -14.05
CA ALA A 176 15.10 -22.20 -14.01
C ALA A 176 14.43 -20.88 -13.58
N ALA A 177 14.76 -20.41 -12.38
CA ALA A 177 14.38 -19.05 -11.99
C ALA A 177 15.09 -18.14 -13.00
N GLY A 178 14.32 -17.46 -13.85
CA GLY A 178 14.87 -16.66 -14.94
C GLY A 178 15.87 -15.61 -14.46
N ALA A 179 16.50 -14.90 -15.38
CA ALA A 179 17.30 -13.72 -15.06
C ALA A 179 16.49 -12.46 -15.37
N VAL A 180 16.59 -11.43 -14.54
CA VAL A 180 16.04 -10.10 -14.83
C VAL A 180 17.11 -9.03 -14.69
N THR A 181 17.30 -8.24 -15.75
CA THR A 181 18.15 -7.05 -15.71
C THR A 181 17.29 -5.83 -15.38
N VAL A 182 17.75 -5.03 -14.42
CA VAL A 182 17.16 -3.75 -14.04
C VAL A 182 18.03 -2.61 -14.57
N ALA A 183 17.42 -1.63 -15.23
CA ALA A 183 18.11 -0.46 -15.76
C ALA A 183 17.24 0.79 -15.72
N LEU A 184 17.87 1.96 -15.76
CA LEU A 184 17.18 3.22 -16.03
C LEU A 184 16.72 3.22 -17.49
N ALA A 185 15.45 3.54 -17.74
CA ALA A 185 14.98 3.68 -19.12
C ALA A 185 15.55 4.98 -19.73
N SER A 186 15.94 4.93 -21.01
CA SER A 186 16.51 6.08 -21.72
C SER A 186 15.55 7.26 -21.84
N ASP A 187 14.24 6.99 -21.80
CA ASP A 187 13.17 7.99 -21.80
C ASP A 187 12.58 8.20 -20.39
N THR A 188 13.39 8.01 -19.34
CA THR A 188 13.03 8.45 -17.98
C THR A 188 12.70 9.94 -17.98
N PRO A 189 11.74 10.41 -17.15
CA PRO A 189 11.37 11.81 -17.12
C PRO A 189 12.58 12.74 -16.95
N ALA A 190 12.66 13.76 -17.81
CA ALA A 190 13.61 14.86 -17.63
C ALA A 190 13.31 15.63 -16.34
N ALA A 191 14.30 16.36 -15.83
CA ALA A 191 14.07 17.26 -14.71
C ALA A 191 12.97 18.27 -15.07
N GLY A 192 12.01 18.46 -14.17
CA GLY A 192 10.81 19.23 -14.44
C GLY A 192 10.17 19.74 -13.15
N VAL A 193 8.87 20.02 -13.24
CA VAL A 193 8.10 20.62 -12.14
C VAL A 193 7.03 19.65 -11.67
N ALA A 194 7.00 19.39 -10.37
CA ALA A 194 5.95 18.64 -9.69
C ALA A 194 4.97 19.62 -9.04
N VAL A 195 3.80 19.80 -9.66
CA VAL A 195 2.79 20.77 -9.21
C VAL A 195 1.94 20.22 -8.07
N ALA A 196 1.57 21.05 -7.09
CA ALA A 196 0.65 20.66 -6.02
C ALA A 196 -0.65 20.04 -6.57
N LYS A 197 -1.22 19.09 -5.82
CA LYS A 197 -2.43 18.31 -6.17
C LYS A 197 -2.32 17.41 -7.41
N ALA A 198 -1.19 17.43 -8.12
CA ALA A 198 -0.94 16.54 -9.24
C ALA A 198 -0.92 15.08 -8.79
N ALA A 199 -1.64 14.20 -9.48
CA ALA A 199 -1.50 12.76 -9.29
C ALA A 199 -0.53 12.17 -10.32
N ARG A 200 0.13 11.06 -9.94
CA ARG A 200 1.08 10.30 -10.77
C ARG A 200 2.11 11.15 -11.50
N VAL A 201 2.69 12.16 -10.83
CA VAL A 201 3.86 12.87 -11.35
C VAL A 201 5.00 11.85 -11.54
N PRO A 202 5.52 11.64 -12.75
CA PRO A 202 6.52 10.62 -13.00
C PRO A 202 7.92 11.12 -12.60
N PHE A 203 8.68 10.28 -11.88
CA PHE A 203 10.03 10.61 -11.42
C PHE A 203 11.09 9.75 -12.13
N THR A 204 10.93 8.43 -12.07
CA THR A 204 11.92 7.49 -12.59
C THR A 204 11.23 6.40 -13.38
N LYS A 205 11.63 6.23 -14.65
CA LYS A 205 11.18 5.11 -15.48
C LYS A 205 12.27 4.04 -15.49
N ILE A 206 11.87 2.83 -15.10
CA ILE A 206 12.75 1.66 -15.02
C ILE A 206 12.41 0.69 -16.15
N ALA A 207 13.45 0.04 -16.67
CA ALA A 207 13.36 -1.06 -17.62
C ALA A 207 13.68 -2.36 -16.88
N LEU A 208 12.76 -3.33 -16.98
CA LEU A 208 12.91 -4.68 -16.43
C LEU A 208 12.95 -5.64 -17.61
N THR A 209 14.09 -6.26 -17.85
CA THR A 209 14.32 -7.16 -19.00
C THR A 209 14.52 -8.58 -18.52
N ALA A 210 13.60 -9.48 -18.88
CA ALA A 210 13.76 -10.90 -18.58
C ALA A 210 14.66 -11.57 -19.63
N GLY A 211 15.48 -12.53 -19.18
CA GLY A 211 16.25 -13.42 -20.04
C GLY A 211 15.38 -14.47 -20.72
N ALA A 212 15.89 -15.68 -20.91
CA ALA A 212 15.21 -16.73 -21.67
C ALA A 212 13.96 -17.34 -20.98
N SER A 213 13.62 -16.91 -19.77
CA SER A 213 12.48 -17.43 -19.00
C SER A 213 11.68 -16.29 -18.39
N ASP A 214 10.38 -16.52 -18.20
CA ASP A 214 9.51 -15.58 -17.51
C ASP A 214 10.02 -15.30 -16.09
N VAL A 215 9.91 -14.05 -15.65
CA VAL A 215 10.30 -13.62 -14.31
C VAL A 215 9.12 -13.01 -13.58
N SER A 216 8.80 -13.53 -12.40
CA SER A 216 7.82 -12.93 -11.48
C SER A 216 8.52 -12.10 -10.41
N ILE A 217 8.24 -10.80 -10.38
CA ILE A 217 8.70 -9.86 -9.34
C ILE A 217 7.55 -9.68 -8.36
N THR A 218 7.77 -9.96 -7.08
CA THR A 218 6.75 -9.95 -6.03
C THR A 218 6.69 -8.62 -5.30
N ALA A 219 7.78 -7.86 -5.29
CA ALA A 219 7.78 -6.50 -4.77
C ALA A 219 8.83 -5.60 -5.41
N ILE A 220 8.55 -4.30 -5.41
CA ILE A 220 9.47 -3.23 -5.79
C ILE A 220 9.55 -2.24 -4.64
N THR A 221 10.77 -1.91 -4.22
CA THR A 221 11.03 -0.90 -3.20
C THR A 221 11.58 0.36 -3.84
N ALA A 222 10.89 1.48 -3.62
CA ALA A 222 11.35 2.79 -4.03
C ALA A 222 11.71 3.64 -2.81
N GLN A 223 12.70 4.52 -2.96
CA GLN A 223 13.14 5.45 -1.94
C GLN A 223 13.07 6.87 -2.47
N ARG A 224 12.52 7.81 -1.71
CA ARG A 224 12.65 9.22 -2.00
C ARG A 224 14.07 9.68 -1.69
N THR A 225 14.70 10.30 -2.68
CA THR A 225 16.01 10.94 -2.58
C THR A 225 15.88 12.44 -2.91
N GLY A 226 17.00 13.16 -2.86
CA GLY A 226 17.04 14.60 -3.10
C GLY A 226 16.68 15.44 -1.86
N LEU A 227 16.84 16.76 -2.03
CA LEU A 227 16.59 17.77 -1.00
C LEU A 227 15.10 18.13 -0.94
N ALA A 228 14.31 17.20 -0.40
CA ALA A 228 12.89 17.37 -0.17
C ALA A 228 12.45 16.70 1.13
N ALA A 229 11.35 17.18 1.71
CA ALA A 229 10.66 16.51 2.80
C ALA A 229 9.79 15.35 2.25
N ASP A 230 9.63 14.27 3.02
CA ASP A 230 8.72 13.18 2.65
C ASP A 230 7.29 13.66 2.45
N ALA A 231 6.85 14.59 3.31
CA ALA A 231 5.51 15.17 3.28
C ALA A 231 5.24 16.00 2.01
N ALA A 232 6.27 16.30 1.22
CA ALA A 232 6.13 16.94 -0.08
C ALA A 232 5.57 15.97 -1.15
N LEU A 233 5.56 14.67 -0.87
CA LEU A 233 4.90 13.62 -1.64
C LEU A 233 3.79 12.99 -0.79
N SER A 234 2.54 12.98 -1.26
CA SER A 234 1.43 12.36 -0.53
C SER A 234 1.49 10.83 -0.56
N SER A 235 1.91 10.24 -1.68
CA SER A 235 2.12 8.81 -1.83
C SER A 235 2.90 8.52 -3.10
N VAL A 236 3.46 7.32 -3.19
CA VAL A 236 4.15 6.80 -4.38
C VAL A 236 3.29 5.69 -4.99
N ALA A 237 3.31 5.63 -6.33
CA ALA A 237 2.61 4.66 -7.15
C ALA A 237 3.58 4.05 -8.18
N LEU A 238 3.36 2.78 -8.52
CA LEU A 238 4.04 2.12 -9.63
C LEU A 238 3.10 2.06 -10.82
N ILE A 239 3.50 2.58 -11.98
CA ILE A 239 2.68 2.64 -13.19
C ILE A 239 3.26 1.72 -14.24
N ASP A 240 2.45 0.84 -14.82
CA ASP A 240 2.81 0.06 -16.00
C ASP A 240 2.69 0.96 -17.23
N ASN A 241 3.80 1.17 -17.95
CA ASN A 241 3.83 2.07 -19.09
C ASN A 241 3.10 1.52 -20.34
N ALA A 242 2.91 0.20 -20.45
CA ALA A 242 2.19 -0.39 -21.59
C ALA A 242 0.68 -0.15 -21.47
N THR A 243 0.14 -0.25 -20.25
CA THR A 243 -1.31 -0.11 -20.00
C THR A 243 -1.71 1.26 -19.44
N ASN A 244 -0.74 2.05 -18.96
CA ASN A 244 -0.95 3.24 -18.12
C ASN A 244 -1.76 2.98 -16.84
N LEU A 245 -1.90 1.72 -16.43
CA LEU A 245 -2.56 1.33 -15.21
C LEU A 245 -1.56 1.31 -14.05
N GLN A 246 -2.09 1.57 -12.87
CA GLN A 246 -1.32 1.44 -11.65
C GLN A 246 -1.22 -0.03 -11.22
N VAL A 247 -0.01 -0.42 -10.83
CA VAL A 247 0.32 -1.69 -10.20
C VAL A 247 0.18 -1.55 -8.68
N GLY A 248 -0.55 -2.46 -8.06
CA GLY A 248 -0.76 -2.46 -6.61
C GLY A 248 -1.48 -1.21 -6.07
N LEU A 249 -1.19 -0.88 -4.81
CA LEU A 249 -1.76 0.26 -4.09
C LEU A 249 -0.77 1.42 -3.98
N ASN A 250 -1.30 2.64 -3.82
CA ASN A 250 -0.49 3.78 -3.41
C ASN A 250 0.10 3.53 -2.03
N GLN A 251 1.37 3.85 -1.84
CA GLN A 251 2.08 3.69 -0.57
C GLN A 251 2.60 5.03 -0.07
N THR A 252 2.54 5.26 1.24
CA THR A 252 3.14 6.44 1.88
C THR A 252 4.57 6.13 2.30
N LEU A 253 5.46 7.11 2.22
CA LEU A 253 6.86 6.96 2.65
C LEU A 253 6.93 6.62 4.15
N ASN A 254 7.79 5.68 4.51
CA ASN A 254 8.13 5.37 5.90
C ASN A 254 9.28 6.28 6.41
N ALA A 255 9.72 6.06 7.65
CA ALA A 255 10.81 6.85 8.27
C ALA A 255 12.17 6.72 7.55
N SER A 256 12.37 5.68 6.73
CA SER A 256 13.56 5.48 5.88
C SER A 256 13.40 6.08 4.48
N HIS A 257 12.36 6.92 4.29
CA HIS A 257 11.99 7.51 3.01
C HIS A 257 11.63 6.47 1.95
N GLN A 258 11.14 5.28 2.34
CA GLN A 258 10.89 4.16 1.44
C GLN A 258 9.41 3.80 1.33
N VAL A 259 9.06 3.21 0.18
CA VAL A 259 7.79 2.54 -0.08
C VAL A 259 8.06 1.15 -0.66
N VAL A 260 7.22 0.18 -0.33
CA VAL A 260 7.28 -1.17 -0.90
C VAL A 260 5.95 -1.48 -1.59
N VAL A 261 5.98 -1.63 -2.91
CA VAL A 261 4.82 -2.07 -3.69
C VAL A 261 4.85 -3.58 -3.78
N ARG A 262 4.00 -4.25 -2.99
CA ARG A 262 3.87 -5.72 -2.94
C ARG A 262 2.77 -6.20 -3.87
N GLU A 263 3.06 -6.24 -5.15
CA GLU A 263 2.17 -6.75 -6.19
C GLU A 263 2.99 -7.61 -7.15
N THR A 264 2.49 -8.80 -7.49
CA THR A 264 3.23 -9.68 -8.40
C THR A 264 3.09 -9.19 -9.83
N ILE A 265 4.21 -8.86 -10.46
CA ILE A 265 4.29 -8.55 -11.90
C ILE A 265 5.10 -9.62 -12.61
N THR A 266 4.61 -10.08 -13.75
CA THR A 266 5.32 -11.05 -14.60
C THR A 266 5.92 -10.33 -15.80
N ILE A 267 7.21 -10.54 -16.02
CA ILE A 267 7.98 -10.10 -17.18
C ILE A 267 8.17 -11.34 -18.08
N PRO A 268 7.50 -11.43 -19.24
CA PRO A 268 7.66 -12.57 -20.14
C PRO A 268 9.11 -12.74 -20.63
N ALA A 269 9.51 -13.97 -20.90
CA ALA A 269 10.82 -14.32 -21.45
C ALA A 269 11.18 -13.47 -22.68
N ASN A 270 12.42 -13.02 -22.75
CA ASN A 270 12.98 -12.23 -23.84
C ASN A 270 12.24 -10.90 -24.09
N THR A 271 11.57 -10.36 -23.06
CA THR A 271 10.88 -9.07 -23.16
C THR A 271 11.39 -8.07 -22.13
N THR A 272 11.23 -6.80 -22.49
CA THR A 272 11.42 -5.68 -21.58
C THR A 272 10.07 -5.06 -21.27
N LYS A 273 9.72 -4.95 -19.98
CA LYS A 273 8.62 -4.11 -19.53
C LYS A 273 9.14 -2.86 -18.86
N TYR A 274 8.36 -1.80 -18.99
CA TYR A 274 8.67 -0.50 -18.45
C TYR A 274 7.69 -0.14 -17.35
N TYR A 275 8.23 0.33 -16.24
CA TYR A 275 7.44 0.83 -15.13
C TYR A 275 7.94 2.21 -14.70
N THR A 276 7.01 3.05 -14.26
CA THR A 276 7.34 4.39 -13.77
C THR A 276 7.05 4.48 -12.28
N LEU A 277 8.06 4.86 -11.50
CA LEU A 277 7.90 5.35 -10.13
C LEU A 277 7.33 6.76 -10.21
N ALA A 278 6.07 6.90 -9.79
CA ALA A 278 5.34 8.16 -9.82
C ALA A 278 4.90 8.55 -8.42
N ALA A 279 4.74 9.84 -8.14
CA ALA A 279 4.23 10.33 -6.87
C ALA A 279 2.95 11.14 -7.04
N ASN A 280 2.08 11.06 -6.05
CA ASN A 280 0.94 11.95 -5.90
C ASN A 280 1.36 13.11 -5.02
N MET A 281 1.14 14.34 -5.48
CA MET A 281 1.49 15.57 -4.78
C MET A 281 0.38 15.93 -3.79
N PRO A 282 0.73 16.42 -2.59
CA PRO A 282 -0.24 16.75 -1.57
C PRO A 282 -1.13 17.93 -1.99
N ALA A 283 -2.33 17.96 -1.42
CA ALA A 283 -3.15 19.16 -1.40
C ALA A 283 -2.70 20.03 -0.22
N VAL A 284 -1.66 20.83 -0.42
CA VAL A 284 -1.21 21.79 0.59
C VAL A 284 -1.96 23.12 0.45
N SER A 285 -2.13 23.79 1.59
CA SER A 285 -2.52 25.20 1.65
C SER A 285 -1.29 26.00 2.07
N GLY A 286 -0.46 26.41 1.11
CA GLY A 286 0.80 27.13 1.38
C GLY A 286 1.91 26.76 0.41
N THR A 287 3.13 27.24 0.68
CA THR A 287 4.34 27.02 -0.14
C THR A 287 5.47 26.34 0.64
N SER A 288 5.13 25.51 1.63
CA SER A 288 6.07 24.90 2.58
C SER A 288 7.11 23.99 1.91
N TYR A 289 6.80 23.45 0.73
CA TYR A 289 7.71 22.58 -0.01
C TYR A 289 8.14 23.17 -1.36
N ALA A 290 7.69 24.39 -1.68
CA ALA A 290 8.05 25.05 -2.93
C ALA A 290 9.57 25.19 -3.08
N GLY A 291 10.10 24.80 -4.24
CA GLY A 291 11.52 24.85 -4.57
C GLY A 291 12.33 23.64 -4.09
N GLN A 292 11.75 22.73 -3.30
CA GLN A 292 12.40 21.47 -2.96
C GLN A 292 12.55 20.58 -4.20
N VAL A 293 13.58 19.74 -4.23
CA VAL A 293 13.86 18.85 -5.37
C VAL A 293 13.86 17.42 -4.88
N ALA A 294 12.84 16.66 -5.29
CA ALA A 294 12.70 15.24 -4.95
C ALA A 294 13.09 14.35 -6.14
N SER A 295 13.64 13.16 -5.87
CA SER A 295 13.72 12.06 -6.83
C SER A 295 13.19 10.78 -6.20
N LEU A 296 12.82 9.79 -7.01
CA LEU A 296 12.41 8.46 -6.56
C LEU A 296 13.37 7.42 -7.12
N ALA A 297 14.17 6.78 -6.28
CA ALA A 297 15.10 5.74 -6.68
C ALA A 297 14.47 4.36 -6.51
N LEU A 298 14.69 3.44 -7.45
CA LEU A 298 14.48 2.01 -7.24
C LEU A 298 15.64 1.48 -6.40
N VAL A 299 15.37 0.95 -5.20
CA VAL A 299 16.42 0.47 -4.28
C VAL A 299 16.44 -1.04 -4.13
N ALA A 300 15.31 -1.72 -4.38
CA ALA A 300 15.23 -3.18 -4.34
C ALA A 300 14.14 -3.73 -5.26
N VAL A 301 14.36 -4.94 -5.74
CA VAL A 301 13.40 -5.78 -6.47
C VAL A 301 13.37 -7.13 -5.79
N GLU A 302 12.21 -7.54 -5.28
CA GLU A 302 12.01 -8.86 -4.68
C GLU A 302 11.55 -9.84 -5.78
N THR A 303 12.35 -10.87 -6.05
CA THR A 303 12.05 -11.95 -6.99
C THR A 303 12.90 -13.17 -6.65
N ILE A 304 12.48 -14.36 -7.08
CA ILE A 304 13.30 -15.58 -7.04
C ILE A 304 14.29 -15.64 -8.20
N ALA A 305 14.10 -14.81 -9.24
CA ALA A 305 14.99 -14.68 -10.38
C ALA A 305 16.33 -14.04 -9.99
N THR A 306 17.39 -14.31 -10.77
CA THR A 306 18.65 -13.58 -10.59
C THR A 306 18.46 -12.14 -11.06
N VAL A 307 18.69 -11.16 -10.18
CA VAL A 307 18.61 -9.73 -10.52
C VAL A 307 20.00 -9.21 -10.89
N SER A 308 20.15 -8.64 -12.08
CA SER A 308 21.38 -7.98 -12.56
C SER A 308 21.14 -6.49 -12.80
N GLY A 309 22.13 -5.65 -12.50
CA GLY A 309 22.06 -4.19 -12.62
C GLY A 309 22.53 -3.48 -11.36
N THR A 310 22.84 -2.19 -11.46
CA THR A 310 23.30 -1.39 -10.32
C THR A 310 22.11 -0.71 -9.66
N LEU A 311 21.80 -1.12 -8.43
CA LEU A 311 20.88 -0.40 -7.55
C LEU A 311 21.69 0.52 -6.61
N PRO A 312 21.19 1.71 -6.26
CA PRO A 312 19.87 2.23 -6.62
C PRO A 312 19.81 2.84 -8.04
N ILE A 313 18.68 2.65 -8.74
CA ILE A 313 18.41 3.32 -10.03
C ILE A 313 17.62 4.60 -9.75
N THR A 314 18.25 5.75 -9.99
CA THR A 314 17.69 7.07 -9.67
C THR A 314 17.45 7.87 -10.96
N GLY A 315 16.24 8.38 -11.13
CA GLY A 315 15.89 9.33 -12.20
C GLY A 315 16.19 10.78 -11.82
N ASN A 316 15.85 11.69 -12.73
CA ASN A 316 16.08 13.11 -12.54
C ASN A 316 15.21 13.68 -11.40
N GLY A 317 15.74 14.71 -10.72
CA GLY A 317 14.99 15.43 -9.70
C GLY A 317 13.84 16.25 -10.30
N GLN A 318 12.70 16.27 -9.61
CA GLN A 318 11.56 17.13 -9.92
C GLN A 318 11.47 18.24 -8.88
N THR A 319 11.37 19.49 -9.34
CA THR A 319 11.23 20.66 -8.49
C THR A 319 9.77 20.85 -8.10
N ILE A 320 9.49 20.93 -6.81
CA ILE A 320 8.14 21.06 -6.27
C ILE A 320 7.66 22.50 -6.43
N ASN A 321 6.47 22.65 -7.01
CA ASN A 321 5.82 23.94 -7.21
C ASN A 321 4.40 23.91 -6.63
N GLU A 322 4.13 24.83 -5.71
CA GLU A 322 2.86 24.89 -4.99
C GLU A 322 2.05 26.16 -5.33
N SER A 323 2.56 27.00 -6.22
CA SER A 323 1.88 28.24 -6.65
C SER A 323 0.99 28.04 -7.88
N LEU A 324 1.22 26.99 -8.66
CA LEU A 324 0.42 26.68 -9.84
C LEU A 324 -0.86 25.92 -9.47
N SER A 325 -1.99 26.35 -10.04
CA SER A 325 -3.25 25.61 -9.98
C SER A 325 -3.39 24.74 -11.21
N ILE A 326 -3.68 23.47 -11.01
CA ILE A 326 -4.13 22.54 -12.07
C ILE A 326 -5.66 22.42 -12.05
N GLY A 327 -6.24 21.83 -13.09
CA GLY A 327 -7.65 21.52 -13.13
C GLY A 327 -8.08 20.47 -12.15
N THR A 328 -9.41 20.34 -12.02
CA THR A 328 -10.07 19.34 -11.19
C THR A 328 -10.87 18.38 -12.07
N PHE A 329 -11.07 17.16 -11.56
CA PHE A 329 -11.83 16.13 -12.23
C PHE A 329 -12.68 15.41 -11.18
N SER A 330 -13.91 15.07 -11.53
CA SER A 330 -14.83 14.42 -10.60
C SER A 330 -15.74 13.42 -11.31
N GLY A 331 -16.21 12.44 -10.55
CA GLY A 331 -17.06 11.37 -11.04
C GLY A 331 -18.24 11.14 -10.11
N THR A 332 -19.42 10.97 -10.69
CA THR A 332 -20.67 10.65 -9.99
C THR A 332 -21.43 9.57 -10.74
N ALA A 333 -22.47 9.00 -10.11
CA ALA A 333 -23.43 8.17 -10.85
C ALA A 333 -24.03 8.97 -12.02
N GLY A 334 -24.14 8.33 -13.18
CA GLY A 334 -24.79 8.88 -14.36
C GLY A 334 -26.32 8.82 -14.27
N SER A 335 -26.99 9.56 -15.16
CA SER A 335 -28.44 9.50 -15.34
C SER A 335 -28.93 8.13 -15.81
N LEU A 336 -28.10 7.40 -16.55
CA LEU A 336 -28.36 6.03 -17.04
C LEU A 336 -27.92 4.95 -16.04
N ASN A 337 -27.58 5.32 -14.81
CA ASN A 337 -27.26 4.35 -13.76
C ASN A 337 -28.54 3.65 -13.29
N VAL A 338 -28.60 2.33 -13.46
CA VAL A 338 -29.84 1.58 -13.30
C VAL A 338 -30.09 1.23 -11.84
N SER A 339 -31.31 1.44 -11.37
CA SER A 339 -31.77 0.89 -10.10
C SER A 339 -31.75 -0.64 -10.12
N THR A 340 -31.74 -1.27 -8.94
CA THR A 340 -31.76 -2.73 -8.84
C THR A 340 -32.98 -3.30 -9.56
N THR A 341 -32.76 -4.18 -10.54
CA THR A 341 -33.81 -4.85 -11.31
C THR A 341 -33.44 -6.31 -11.58
N THR A 342 -34.44 -7.16 -11.74
CA THR A 342 -34.26 -8.54 -12.18
C THR A 342 -34.31 -8.60 -13.71
N LYS A 343 -33.38 -9.34 -14.32
CA LYS A 343 -33.32 -9.55 -15.76
C LYS A 343 -33.24 -11.04 -16.06
N ALA A 344 -33.89 -11.45 -17.15
CA ALA A 344 -33.83 -12.83 -17.61
C ALA A 344 -32.44 -13.13 -18.20
N VAL A 345 -31.98 -14.36 -18.01
CA VAL A 345 -30.84 -14.87 -18.78
C VAL A 345 -31.21 -14.84 -20.27
N GLY A 346 -30.29 -14.39 -21.11
CA GLY A 346 -30.49 -14.06 -22.52
C GLY A 346 -30.76 -12.59 -22.80
N THR A 347 -30.84 -11.72 -21.78
CA THR A 347 -30.97 -10.27 -22.00
C THR A 347 -29.69 -9.72 -22.66
N THR A 348 -29.81 -9.15 -23.86
CA THR A 348 -28.69 -8.57 -24.60
C THR A 348 -28.59 -7.06 -24.43
N ASN A 349 -27.37 -6.51 -24.54
CA ASN A 349 -27.04 -5.09 -24.56
C ASN A 349 -27.67 -4.28 -23.41
N PHE A 350 -27.72 -4.87 -22.21
CA PHE A 350 -28.28 -4.24 -21.03
C PHE A 350 -27.29 -3.22 -20.45
N ASN A 351 -27.78 -2.01 -20.11
CA ASN A 351 -27.03 -1.03 -19.32
C ASN A 351 -26.94 -1.53 -17.88
N PHE A 352 -25.74 -1.81 -17.38
CA PHE A 352 -25.58 -2.23 -15.97
C PHE A 352 -25.42 -1.02 -15.05
N SER A 353 -24.53 -0.10 -15.42
CA SER A 353 -24.22 1.10 -14.63
C SER A 353 -23.92 2.31 -15.51
N GLY A 354 -24.18 3.50 -14.97
CA GLY A 354 -23.89 4.79 -15.60
C GLY A 354 -22.93 5.62 -14.75
N LEU A 355 -21.96 6.26 -15.39
CA LEU A 355 -20.90 7.05 -14.78
C LEU A 355 -20.81 8.41 -15.46
N LYS A 356 -21.04 9.49 -14.72
CA LYS A 356 -20.86 10.86 -15.19
C LYS A 356 -19.51 11.40 -14.73
N LEU A 357 -18.68 11.80 -15.68
CA LEU A 357 -17.36 12.37 -15.44
C LEU A 357 -17.35 13.85 -15.83
N THR A 358 -16.78 14.70 -14.99
CA THR A 358 -16.83 16.16 -15.13
C THR A 358 -15.46 16.78 -15.00
N ALA A 359 -15.07 17.57 -16.00
CA ALA A 359 -13.90 18.44 -15.94
C ALA A 359 -14.26 19.73 -15.19
N GLY A 360 -13.37 20.18 -14.32
CA GLY A 360 -13.48 21.47 -13.64
C GLY A 360 -13.37 22.64 -14.61
N SER A 361 -13.56 23.86 -14.11
CA SER A 361 -13.60 25.08 -14.93
C SER A 361 -12.23 25.61 -15.37
N VAL A 362 -11.13 24.96 -14.96
CA VAL A 362 -9.77 25.46 -15.17
C VAL A 362 -9.18 25.02 -16.52
N GLU A 363 -9.27 23.72 -16.84
CA GLU A 363 -8.67 23.15 -18.05
C GLU A 363 -9.51 22.01 -18.61
N ASP A 364 -9.28 21.70 -19.88
CA ASP A 364 -9.85 20.51 -20.51
C ASP A 364 -9.15 19.26 -19.96
N VAL A 365 -9.91 18.17 -19.86
CA VAL A 365 -9.42 16.90 -19.33
C VAL A 365 -9.59 15.81 -20.39
N THR A 366 -8.52 15.09 -20.69
CA THR A 366 -8.57 13.94 -21.59
C THR A 366 -8.56 12.64 -20.80
N ILE A 367 -9.51 11.75 -21.06
CA ILE A 367 -9.63 10.43 -20.44
C ILE A 367 -8.97 9.38 -21.34
N TYR A 368 -8.13 8.51 -20.79
CA TYR A 368 -7.42 7.47 -21.54
C TYR A 368 -7.96 6.07 -21.27
N SER A 369 -8.49 5.83 -20.08
CA SER A 369 -9.12 4.55 -19.75
C SER A 369 -10.10 4.67 -18.58
N ILE A 370 -11.08 3.77 -18.58
CA ILE A 370 -11.97 3.54 -17.43
C ILE A 370 -11.97 2.03 -17.15
N ARG A 371 -11.74 1.67 -15.88
CA ARG A 371 -11.82 0.30 -15.39
C ARG A 371 -12.99 0.15 -14.42
N PHE A 372 -13.94 -0.72 -14.74
CA PHE A 372 -15.05 -1.06 -13.86
C PHE A 372 -14.76 -2.36 -13.11
N ASN A 373 -15.18 -2.42 -11.85
CA ASN A 373 -15.13 -3.63 -11.04
C ASN A 373 -16.52 -4.28 -10.98
N GLN A 374 -16.59 -5.57 -11.31
CA GLN A 374 -17.75 -6.41 -11.12
C GLN A 374 -17.79 -6.86 -9.64
N SER A 375 -18.49 -6.08 -8.81
CA SER A 375 -18.60 -6.29 -7.36
C SER A 375 -19.70 -7.29 -6.97
N GLY A 376 -20.47 -7.77 -7.96
CA GLY A 376 -21.54 -8.73 -7.77
C GLY A 376 -21.08 -10.19 -7.65
N SER A 377 -22.06 -11.09 -7.60
CA SER A 377 -21.84 -12.54 -7.52
C SER A 377 -21.75 -13.25 -8.87
N ALA A 378 -22.02 -12.56 -9.98
CA ALA A 378 -21.85 -13.12 -11.33
C ALA A 378 -20.38 -13.43 -11.64
N ALA A 379 -20.15 -14.55 -12.32
CA ALA A 379 -18.84 -14.91 -12.87
C ALA A 379 -18.64 -14.22 -14.22
N ALA A 380 -17.39 -14.12 -14.68
CA ALA A 380 -17.09 -13.58 -16.00
C ALA A 380 -17.77 -14.36 -17.13
N SER A 381 -17.93 -15.68 -16.99
CA SER A 381 -18.64 -16.54 -17.93
C SER A 381 -20.16 -16.30 -18.00
N ASP A 382 -20.75 -15.59 -17.03
CA ASP A 382 -22.17 -15.22 -17.04
C ASP A 382 -22.45 -14.00 -17.91
N LEU A 383 -21.40 -13.31 -18.37
CA LEU A 383 -21.45 -12.08 -19.14
C LEU A 383 -20.79 -12.26 -20.50
N ALA A 384 -21.35 -11.64 -21.52
CA ALA A 384 -20.73 -11.55 -22.84
C ALA A 384 -20.80 -10.13 -23.38
N ASN A 385 -19.94 -9.80 -24.35
CA ASN A 385 -19.95 -8.53 -25.07
C ASN A 385 -19.96 -7.29 -24.16
N VAL A 386 -19.23 -7.35 -23.04
CA VAL A 386 -19.16 -6.23 -22.10
C VAL A 386 -18.34 -5.10 -22.72
N VAL A 387 -18.95 -3.92 -22.84
CA VAL A 387 -18.36 -2.72 -23.45
C VAL A 387 -18.60 -1.51 -22.55
N VAL A 388 -17.73 -0.51 -22.68
CA VAL A 388 -18.02 0.84 -22.15
C VAL A 388 -18.51 1.68 -23.32
N SER A 389 -19.63 2.37 -23.16
CA SER A 389 -20.20 3.27 -24.16
C SER A 389 -20.11 4.71 -23.68
N ASP A 390 -19.83 5.65 -24.58
CA ASP A 390 -19.90 7.09 -24.28
C ASP A 390 -21.18 7.76 -24.81
N GLY A 391 -22.18 6.94 -25.18
CA GLY A 391 -23.43 7.35 -25.82
C GLY A 391 -23.38 7.28 -27.36
N THR A 392 -22.20 7.42 -27.97
CA THR A 392 -22.01 7.40 -29.43
C THR A 392 -21.21 6.17 -29.88
N THR A 393 -20.12 5.88 -29.17
CA THR A 393 -19.16 4.82 -29.51
C THR A 393 -19.13 3.77 -28.41
N LYS A 394 -19.05 2.50 -28.79
CA LYS A 394 -18.84 1.37 -27.88
C LYS A 394 -17.36 0.96 -27.92
N TYR A 395 -16.71 0.99 -26.77
CA TYR A 395 -15.33 0.61 -26.57
C TYR A 395 -15.28 -0.79 -25.95
N ALA A 396 -14.58 -1.71 -26.63
CA ALA A 396 -14.38 -3.06 -26.14
C ALA A 396 -13.67 -3.04 -24.78
N THR A 397 -14.06 -3.95 -23.88
CA THR A 397 -13.36 -4.11 -22.61
C THR A 397 -12.39 -5.28 -22.65
N THR A 398 -11.25 -5.10 -22.01
CA THR A 398 -10.36 -6.20 -21.65
C THR A 398 -10.69 -6.63 -20.21
N VAL A 399 -10.91 -7.93 -20.01
CA VAL A 399 -11.23 -8.51 -18.71
C VAL A 399 -9.94 -8.95 -18.00
N SER A 400 -9.80 -8.64 -16.72
CA SER A 400 -8.69 -9.13 -15.91
C SER A 400 -8.76 -10.65 -15.71
N SER A 401 -7.62 -11.27 -15.39
CA SER A 401 -7.50 -12.73 -15.22
C SER A 401 -8.38 -13.29 -14.09
N ASP A 402 -8.70 -12.49 -13.07
CA ASP A 402 -9.63 -12.84 -12.00
C ASP A 402 -11.11 -12.71 -12.40
N GLY A 403 -11.40 -12.22 -13.61
CA GLY A 403 -12.75 -12.01 -14.13
C GLY A 403 -13.50 -10.84 -13.48
N LYS A 404 -12.82 -10.01 -12.67
CA LYS A 404 -13.46 -8.96 -11.87
C LYS A 404 -13.39 -7.57 -12.47
N TYR A 405 -12.33 -7.23 -13.20
CA TYR A 405 -12.16 -5.89 -13.75
C TYR A 405 -12.32 -5.87 -15.26
N TYR A 406 -13.05 -4.86 -15.75
CA TYR A 406 -13.37 -4.65 -17.16
C TYR A 406 -12.84 -3.28 -17.55
N THR A 407 -11.81 -3.26 -18.40
CA THR A 407 -11.08 -2.03 -18.75
C THR A 407 -11.34 -1.64 -20.19
N ALA A 408 -11.87 -0.43 -20.41
CA ALA A 408 -11.91 0.19 -21.73
C ALA A 408 -10.74 1.17 -21.88
N SER A 409 -10.02 1.06 -23.00
CA SER A 409 -8.99 2.01 -23.41
C SER A 409 -9.52 2.90 -24.53
N PHE A 410 -9.17 4.18 -24.49
CA PHE A 410 -9.54 5.18 -25.50
C PHE A 410 -8.36 5.53 -26.42
N GLY A 411 -7.37 4.64 -26.49
CA GLY A 411 -6.17 4.83 -27.30
C GLY A 411 -5.27 5.97 -26.81
N THR A 412 -4.33 6.37 -27.66
CA THR A 412 -3.35 7.42 -27.38
C THR A 412 -3.93 8.84 -27.49
N ALA A 413 -5.01 9.01 -28.26
CA ALA A 413 -5.71 10.28 -28.38
C ALA A 413 -6.60 10.58 -27.16
N GLY A 414 -7.15 9.54 -26.52
CA GLY A 414 -8.08 9.67 -25.41
C GLY A 414 -9.41 10.32 -25.79
N LEU A 415 -10.25 10.60 -24.78
CA LEU A 415 -11.52 11.29 -24.92
C LEU A 415 -11.48 12.63 -24.17
N LEU A 416 -11.55 13.72 -24.93
CA LEU A 416 -11.59 15.07 -24.37
C LEU A 416 -12.93 15.37 -23.71
N ILE A 417 -12.88 15.92 -22.51
CA ILE A 417 -13.98 16.63 -21.86
C ILE A 417 -13.53 18.09 -21.72
N GLY A 418 -14.23 18.98 -22.41
CA GLY A 418 -13.97 20.42 -22.31
C GLY A 418 -14.18 20.93 -20.89
N LYS A 419 -13.45 21.97 -20.50
CA LYS A 419 -13.55 22.59 -19.17
C LYS A 419 -14.99 22.92 -18.79
N GLY A 420 -15.36 22.59 -17.56
CA GLY A 420 -16.71 22.78 -17.02
C GLY A 420 -17.79 21.87 -17.64
N LEU A 421 -17.44 21.00 -18.59
CA LEU A 421 -18.38 20.06 -19.20
C LEU A 421 -18.30 18.69 -18.53
N SER A 422 -19.33 17.89 -18.79
CA SER A 422 -19.41 16.50 -18.36
C SER A 422 -19.60 15.58 -19.56
N LYS A 423 -19.11 14.36 -19.44
CA LYS A 423 -19.42 13.25 -20.34
C LYS A 423 -19.94 12.07 -19.54
N GLU A 424 -20.96 11.39 -20.07
CA GLU A 424 -21.55 10.22 -19.43
C GLU A 424 -21.13 8.94 -20.15
N PHE A 425 -20.82 7.93 -19.36
CA PHE A 425 -20.42 6.61 -19.82
C PHE A 425 -21.33 5.56 -19.23
N THR A 426 -21.62 4.52 -19.99
CA THR A 426 -22.34 3.34 -19.49
C THR A 426 -21.49 2.10 -19.69
N VAL A 427 -21.62 1.14 -18.77
CA VAL A 427 -21.11 -0.22 -18.98
C VAL A 427 -22.27 -1.12 -19.36
N ASN A 428 -22.14 -1.74 -20.53
CA ASN A 428 -23.18 -2.49 -21.22
C ASN A 428 -22.71 -3.91 -21.51
N GLY A 429 -23.64 -4.86 -21.60
CA GLY A 429 -23.31 -6.20 -22.09
C GLY A 429 -24.51 -7.14 -22.07
N ASP A 430 -24.23 -8.39 -22.40
CA ASP A 430 -25.22 -9.45 -22.46
C ASP A 430 -25.16 -10.30 -21.18
N VAL A 431 -26.33 -10.71 -20.70
CA VAL A 431 -26.48 -11.65 -19.59
C VAL A 431 -26.69 -13.04 -20.19
N VAL A 432 -25.63 -13.85 -20.26
CA VAL A 432 -25.66 -15.17 -20.90
C VAL A 432 -25.84 -16.32 -19.91
N GLY A 433 -25.65 -16.07 -18.61
CA GLY A 433 -25.78 -17.07 -17.56
C GLY A 433 -26.07 -16.48 -16.18
N GLY A 434 -25.84 -17.28 -15.13
CA GLY A 434 -25.85 -16.79 -13.75
C GLY A 434 -27.23 -16.54 -13.13
N SER A 435 -28.13 -17.53 -13.16
CA SER A 435 -29.43 -17.42 -12.45
C SER A 435 -29.23 -17.12 -10.96
N ALA A 436 -30.05 -16.21 -10.42
CA ALA A 436 -29.96 -15.68 -9.05
C ALA A 436 -28.60 -15.05 -8.67
N ARG A 437 -27.73 -14.74 -9.63
CA ARG A 437 -26.49 -13.98 -9.40
C ARG A 437 -26.73 -12.50 -9.66
N THR A 438 -25.89 -11.68 -9.03
CA THR A 438 -25.98 -10.22 -9.12
C THR A 438 -24.87 -9.67 -10.01
N ILE A 439 -25.24 -8.74 -10.88
CA ILE A 439 -24.31 -7.99 -11.71
C ILE A 439 -24.29 -6.55 -11.19
N LYS A 440 -23.11 -6.09 -10.78
CA LYS A 440 -22.89 -4.74 -10.26
C LYS A 440 -21.56 -4.26 -10.76
N PHE A 441 -21.56 -3.16 -11.51
CA PHE A 441 -20.35 -2.53 -11.99
C PHE A 441 -20.14 -1.20 -11.30
N ASP A 442 -19.02 -1.06 -10.60
CA ASP A 442 -18.68 0.14 -9.85
C ASP A 442 -17.26 0.59 -10.20
N ILE A 443 -16.99 1.88 -10.02
CA ILE A 443 -15.60 2.38 -9.95
C ILE A 443 -15.09 2.10 -8.54
N TYR A 444 -14.09 1.22 -8.43
CA TYR A 444 -13.61 0.77 -7.13
C TYR A 444 -12.61 1.75 -6.52
N ARG A 445 -11.77 2.38 -7.34
CA ARG A 445 -10.73 3.33 -6.94
C ARG A 445 -10.70 4.53 -7.88
N ALA A 446 -10.30 5.70 -7.37
CA ALA A 446 -10.04 6.86 -8.23
C ALA A 446 -8.99 6.59 -9.32
N THR A 447 -8.07 5.66 -9.04
CA THR A 447 -7.00 5.22 -9.94
C THR A 447 -7.47 4.30 -11.08
N ASP A 448 -8.72 3.85 -11.05
CA ASP A 448 -9.36 3.07 -12.13
C ASP A 448 -9.73 3.95 -13.33
N ILE A 449 -9.67 5.27 -13.19
CA ILE A 449 -9.86 6.23 -14.27
C ILE A 449 -8.53 6.93 -14.54
N VAL A 450 -8.04 6.83 -15.77
CA VAL A 450 -6.81 7.51 -16.19
C VAL A 450 -7.19 8.75 -16.95
N VAL A 451 -6.82 9.91 -16.43
CA VAL A 451 -7.07 11.22 -17.05
C VAL A 451 -5.80 12.07 -17.11
N LYS A 452 -5.77 13.07 -17.99
CA LYS A 452 -4.69 14.07 -18.03
C LYS A 452 -5.31 15.43 -18.29
N GLY A 453 -4.90 16.44 -17.52
CA GLY A 453 -5.21 17.83 -17.83
C GLY A 453 -4.38 18.31 -19.02
N THR A 454 -4.98 19.08 -19.92
CA THR A 454 -4.27 19.72 -21.02
C THR A 454 -3.67 21.05 -20.53
N ALA A 455 -2.70 20.98 -19.61
CA ALA A 455 -2.07 22.18 -19.08
C ALA A 455 -1.34 22.93 -20.22
N ARG A 456 -1.45 24.26 -20.24
CA ARG A 456 -0.91 25.15 -21.29
C ARG A 456 0.62 25.35 -21.22
N LEU A 457 1.36 24.47 -20.54
CA LEU A 457 2.82 24.51 -20.40
C LEU A 457 3.41 23.16 -20.84
N PRO A 458 4.58 23.15 -21.51
CA PRO A 458 5.18 21.94 -22.06
C PRO A 458 5.89 21.14 -20.97
N LEU A 459 5.17 20.70 -19.93
CA LEU A 459 5.73 19.89 -18.85
C LEU A 459 4.66 18.88 -18.40
N VAL A 460 4.93 17.62 -18.76
CA VAL A 460 4.40 16.36 -18.22
C VAL A 460 2.89 16.32 -17.91
N PRO A 461 2.10 15.49 -18.62
CA PRO A 461 0.68 15.40 -18.34
C PRO A 461 0.43 14.89 -16.91
N VAL A 462 -0.18 15.76 -16.10
CA VAL A 462 -0.55 15.49 -14.71
C VAL A 462 -1.92 14.80 -14.67
N LEU A 463 -2.01 13.67 -13.95
CA LEU A 463 -3.29 13.04 -13.64
C LEU A 463 -4.04 13.92 -12.64
N CYS A 464 -5.28 14.28 -12.96
CA CYS A 464 -6.12 15.09 -12.10
C CYS A 464 -6.78 14.24 -11.00
N ALA A 465 -6.74 14.70 -9.73
CA ALA A 465 -7.33 13.97 -8.61
C ALA A 465 -8.88 13.97 -8.66
N LEU A 466 -9.47 12.78 -8.56
CA LEU A 466 -10.92 12.60 -8.42
C LEU A 466 -11.38 13.00 -7.02
N THR A 467 -12.18 14.06 -6.88
CA THR A 467 -12.81 14.42 -5.61
C THR A 467 -14.26 13.94 -5.55
N ARG A 468 -14.65 13.27 -4.45
CA ARG A 468 -16.04 12.86 -4.18
C ARG A 468 -16.85 14.08 -3.76
N ALA A 469 -18.02 14.30 -4.36
CA ALA A 469 -18.98 15.29 -3.87
C ALA A 469 -19.45 14.90 -2.46
N ARG A 470 -19.33 15.81 -1.48
CA ARG A 470 -19.92 15.65 -0.14
C ARG A 470 -21.45 15.52 -0.29
N PRO A 471 -22.11 14.56 0.38
CA PRO A 471 -23.55 14.65 0.59
C PRO A 471 -23.83 15.94 1.38
N GLY A 472 -24.86 16.71 0.98
CA GLY A 472 -25.27 17.95 1.64
C GLY A 472 -25.57 17.79 3.13
N PRO A 473 -25.72 18.92 3.88
CA PRO A 473 -25.84 18.90 5.32
C PRO A 473 -27.06 18.08 5.76
N ARG A 474 -26.84 17.14 6.68
CA ARG A 474 -27.88 16.27 7.24
C ARG A 474 -28.60 17.00 8.40
N PRO A 475 -29.95 16.96 8.50
CA PRO A 475 -30.69 17.61 9.57
C PRO A 475 -30.40 17.00 10.96
N PRO A 476 -30.68 17.72 12.05
CA PRO A 476 -30.14 17.40 13.36
C PRO A 476 -30.95 16.32 14.11
N THR A 477 -30.23 15.62 14.99
CA THR A 477 -30.65 14.79 16.15
C THR A 477 -30.88 13.27 15.94
N LEU A 478 -29.99 12.47 16.55
CA LEU A 478 -30.24 11.49 17.66
C LEU A 478 -28.92 10.76 18.03
N PRO A 479 -28.77 10.17 19.23
CA PRO A 479 -27.51 10.13 19.99
C PRO A 479 -26.59 8.92 19.70
N LYS A 480 -25.31 9.11 20.09
CA LYS A 480 -24.16 8.19 19.95
C LYS A 480 -24.39 6.81 20.57
N ALA A 481 -24.25 5.75 19.78
CA ALA A 481 -23.88 4.42 20.26
C ALA A 481 -23.02 3.66 19.24
N ARG A 482 -21.89 3.13 19.75
CA ARG A 482 -20.93 2.15 19.22
C ARG A 482 -20.30 2.39 17.84
N ARG A 483 -19.00 2.71 17.87
CA ARG A 483 -18.08 2.61 16.75
C ARG A 483 -17.60 1.16 16.64
N GLU A 484 -18.00 0.47 15.59
CA GLU A 484 -17.18 -0.59 14.97
C GLU A 484 -17.05 -0.28 13.48
N LEU A 485 -15.82 -0.34 12.99
CA LEU A 485 -15.44 -0.12 11.60
C LEU A 485 -15.85 -1.34 10.77
N SER A 486 -16.94 -1.20 10.01
CA SER A 486 -17.23 -2.04 8.85
C SER A 486 -18.05 -1.23 7.85
N TRP A 487 -17.62 -1.25 6.59
CA TRP A 487 -18.21 -0.45 5.52
C TRP A 487 -19.69 -0.79 5.30
N ALA A 488 -20.51 0.26 5.33
CA ALA A 488 -21.96 0.34 5.15
C ALA A 488 -22.68 -0.89 4.54
N ARG A 489 -23.23 -1.75 5.42
CA ARG A 489 -24.46 -2.50 5.15
C ARG A 489 -25.64 -1.52 5.18
N LEU A 490 -26.26 -1.24 4.03
CA LEU A 490 -27.63 -0.72 4.00
C LEU A 490 -28.59 -1.91 3.99
N ILE A 491 -28.78 -2.53 5.17
CA ILE A 491 -29.90 -3.45 5.40
C ILE A 491 -31.05 -2.59 5.91
N LEU A 492 -32.06 -2.35 5.07
CA LEU A 492 -33.35 -1.87 5.53
C LEU A 492 -34.12 -3.10 6.05
N TRP A 493 -34.32 -3.18 7.36
CA TRP A 493 -35.24 -4.13 7.97
C TRP A 493 -36.66 -3.74 7.60
N PHE A 494 -37.39 -4.60 6.89
CA PHE A 494 -38.85 -4.60 6.93
C PHE A 494 -39.34 -6.04 7.20
N ARG A 495 -39.98 -6.21 8.36
CA ARG A 495 -40.80 -7.37 8.70
C ARG A 495 -41.97 -7.42 7.70
N ALA A 496 -42.00 -8.44 6.85
CA ALA A 496 -43.24 -8.83 6.19
C ALA A 496 -44.12 -9.55 7.22
N LYS A 497 -45.25 -8.93 7.56
CA LYS A 497 -46.38 -9.59 8.23
C LYS A 497 -46.94 -10.61 7.24
N ARG A 498 -47.02 -11.86 7.68
CA ARG A 498 -47.70 -12.97 7.02
C ARG A 498 -49.19 -12.63 6.85
N LEU A 499 -49.71 -12.74 5.65
CA LEU A 499 -51.14 -12.97 5.40
C LEU A 499 -51.23 -14.35 4.74
N MET A 500 -51.83 -15.25 5.53
CA MET A 500 -51.99 -16.71 5.42
C MET A 500 -50.74 -17.54 5.77
#